data_AF-A0A5E4PM73-F1
#
_entry.id   AF-A0A5E4PM73-F1
#
_cell.length_a   1.000
_cell.length_b   1.000
_cell.length_c   1.000
_cell.angle_alpha   90.00
_cell.angle_beta   90.00
_cell.angle_gamma   90.00
#
_symmetry.space_group_name_H-M   'P 1'
#
loop_
_entity.id
_entity.type
_entity.pdbx_description
1 polymer ?
#
loop_
_entity_poly.entity_id
_entity_poly.type
_entity_poly.pdbx_seq_one_letter_code
_entity_poly.pdbx_strand_id
1 'polypeptide(L)'
;MSLRFSDTVHGVDLPNNAMLPPFDDAWVTSWGAERRDGIYVSRPMTLQVFHTRLLEHAKCNNVTERFGVTRDTGAPAVSDGILWGVASWGIRKLCGTERFPAMFSYLASKSNLDFLTNGTQILMSDKRHYPYPDNLFNNRAETTPPSTTS
;
A
#
# COMPACT_ATOMS: atom_id res chain seq x y z
N MET A 1 15.47 -13.56 0.52
CA MET A 1 14.48 -14.25 1.38
C MET A 1 13.18 -14.39 0.58
N SER A 2 12.51 -15.55 0.58
CA SER A 2 11.23 -15.75 -0.13
C SER A 2 10.07 -15.82 0.87
N LEU A 3 9.00 -15.07 0.60
CA LEU A 3 7.75 -15.15 1.37
C LEU A 3 7.01 -16.44 1.00
N ARG A 4 6.37 -17.09 1.99
CA ARG A 4 5.54 -18.28 1.79
C ARG A 4 4.09 -17.92 2.07
N PHE A 5 3.18 -18.35 1.20
CA PHE A 5 1.75 -18.16 1.41
C PHE A 5 1.25 -19.03 2.57
N SER A 6 0.31 -18.49 3.33
CA SER A 6 -0.37 -19.15 4.45
C SER A 6 -1.78 -18.58 4.60
N ASP A 7 -2.49 -19.01 5.64
CA ASP A 7 -3.75 -18.42 6.11
C ASP A 7 -3.62 -16.94 6.50
N THR A 8 -2.43 -16.51 6.94
CA THR A 8 -2.13 -15.11 7.32
C THR A 8 -1.38 -14.31 6.26
N VAL A 9 -0.92 -14.95 5.17
CA VAL A 9 -0.13 -14.32 4.11
C VAL A 9 -0.70 -14.72 2.76
N HIS A 10 -1.38 -13.79 2.11
CA HIS A 10 -1.97 -13.98 0.80
C HIS A 10 -1.70 -12.79 -0.12
N GLY A 11 -1.72 -13.04 -1.43
CA GLY A 11 -1.72 -11.97 -2.43
C GLY A 11 -3.08 -11.28 -2.50
N VAL A 12 -3.11 -10.07 -3.03
CA VAL A 12 -4.35 -9.37 -3.38
C VAL A 12 -4.40 -9.23 -4.90
N ASP A 13 -5.60 -9.33 -5.45
CA ASP A 13 -5.78 -9.26 -6.91
C ASP A 13 -5.64 -7.81 -7.40
N LEU A 14 -5.11 -7.67 -8.62
CA LEU A 14 -4.99 -6.39 -9.29
C LEU A 14 -6.16 -6.19 -10.27
N PRO A 15 -6.66 -4.96 -10.43
CA PRO A 15 -7.75 -4.67 -11.33
C PRO A 15 -7.31 -4.77 -12.78
N ASN A 16 -8.24 -5.10 -13.67
CA ASN A 16 -8.04 -4.96 -15.10
C ASN A 16 -8.45 -3.55 -15.58
N ASN A 17 -7.89 -3.09 -16.71
CA ASN A 17 -8.16 -1.78 -17.29
C ASN A 17 -9.61 -1.57 -17.74
N ALA A 18 -10.35 -2.66 -17.96
CA ALA A 18 -11.76 -2.64 -18.37
C ALA A 18 -12.73 -2.69 -17.18
N MET A 19 -12.22 -2.87 -15.95
CA MET A 19 -13.04 -2.97 -14.75
C MET A 19 -13.18 -1.61 -14.08
N LEU A 20 -14.33 -1.38 -13.44
CA LEU A 20 -14.56 -0.25 -12.56
C LEU A 20 -14.74 -0.76 -11.12
N PRO A 21 -14.27 0.00 -10.12
CA PRO A 21 -14.46 -0.39 -8.74
C PRO A 21 -15.95 -0.42 -8.38
N PRO A 22 -16.36 -1.32 -7.46
CA PRO A 22 -17.59 -1.15 -6.70
C PRO A 22 -17.48 0.15 -5.87
N PHE A 23 -17.97 1.26 -6.42
CA PHE A 23 -17.77 2.59 -5.84
C PHE A 23 -18.36 2.72 -4.43
N ASP A 24 -19.41 1.97 -4.11
CA ASP A 24 -20.10 2.09 -2.83
C ASP A 24 -19.58 1.14 -1.74
N ASP A 25 -18.62 0.27 -2.05
CA ASP A 25 -18.10 -0.69 -1.08
C ASP A 25 -16.59 -0.81 -1.20
N ALA A 26 -15.85 -0.21 -0.27
CA ALA A 26 -14.40 -0.34 -0.19
C ALA A 26 -13.92 -0.37 1.25
N TRP A 27 -12.81 -1.07 1.44
CA TRP A 27 -12.19 -1.29 2.73
C TRP A 27 -10.77 -0.77 2.70
N VAL A 28 -10.41 0.05 3.68
CA VAL A 28 -9.04 0.53 3.88
C VAL A 28 -8.56 0.06 5.24
N THR A 29 -7.39 -0.57 5.27
CA THR A 29 -6.80 -1.10 6.50
C THR A 29 -5.48 -0.43 6.80
N SER A 30 -5.25 -0.07 8.06
CA SER A 30 -4.10 0.74 8.43
C SER A 30 -3.85 0.72 9.94
N TRP A 31 -2.59 0.90 10.35
CA TRP A 31 -2.16 1.15 11.74
C TRP A 31 -1.95 2.64 12.02
N GLY A 32 -2.43 3.51 11.13
CA GLY A 32 -2.10 4.92 11.11
C GLY A 32 -2.62 5.67 12.31
N ALA A 33 -1.93 6.76 12.66
CA ALA A 33 -2.30 7.57 13.80
C ALA A 33 -3.72 8.14 13.64
N GLU A 34 -4.58 7.89 14.63
CA GLU A 34 -5.90 8.53 14.77
C GLU A 34 -5.76 10.07 14.86
N ARG A 35 -4.60 10.55 15.36
CA ARG A 35 -4.31 11.97 15.51
C ARG A 35 -3.96 12.64 14.18
N ARG A 36 -4.66 13.74 13.92
CA ARG A 36 -4.52 14.59 12.72
C ARG A 36 -3.24 15.43 12.69
N ASP A 37 -2.54 15.55 13.82
CA ASP A 37 -1.32 16.36 13.98
C ASP A 37 -0.07 15.70 13.38
N GLY A 38 -0.18 14.45 12.89
CA GLY A 38 0.96 13.71 12.32
C GLY A 38 1.96 13.26 13.38
N ILE A 39 1.63 13.39 14.66
CA ILE A 39 2.44 12.92 15.77
C ILE A 39 2.14 11.42 15.94
N TYR A 40 3.13 10.60 15.59
CA TYR A 40 3.08 9.19 15.91
C TYR A 40 3.21 9.00 17.42
N VAL A 41 2.19 8.42 18.04
CA VAL A 41 2.27 8.03 19.44
C VAL A 41 2.51 6.53 19.48
N SER A 42 3.66 6.11 20.03
CA SER A 42 3.94 4.70 20.25
C SER A 42 3.03 4.17 21.35
N ARG A 43 1.86 3.67 20.94
CA ARG A 43 0.93 2.92 21.76
C ARG A 43 0.73 1.56 21.11
N PRO A 44 0.47 0.51 21.89
CA PRO A 44 -0.01 -0.74 21.31
C PRO A 44 -1.33 -0.45 20.57
N MET A 45 -1.32 -0.61 19.25
CA MET A 45 -2.49 -0.40 18.39
C MET A 45 -2.74 -1.65 17.57
N THR A 46 -4.00 -2.02 17.41
CA THR A 46 -4.43 -3.08 16.50
C THR A 46 -4.63 -2.50 15.10
N LEU A 47 -4.57 -3.37 14.08
CA LEU A 47 -4.92 -3.00 12.70
C LEU A 47 -6.35 -2.44 12.70
N GLN A 48 -6.52 -1.24 12.16
CA GLN A 48 -7.82 -0.61 12.00
C GLN A 48 -8.38 -0.92 10.62
N VAL A 49 -9.70 -1.01 10.53
CA VAL A 49 -10.44 -1.30 9.31
C VAL A 49 -11.50 -0.22 9.10
N PHE A 50 -11.48 0.42 7.94
CA PHE A 50 -12.39 1.50 7.57
C PHE A 50 -13.22 1.08 6.37
N HIS A 51 -14.54 1.07 6.55
CA HIS A 51 -15.48 0.96 5.45
C HIS A 51 -15.69 2.33 4.82
N THR A 52 -15.56 2.42 3.50
CA THR A 52 -15.64 3.67 2.76
C THR A 52 -16.22 3.44 1.37
N ARG A 53 -16.49 4.54 0.68
CA ARG A 53 -16.86 4.57 -0.73
C ARG A 53 -15.71 5.12 -1.55
N LEU A 54 -15.48 4.53 -2.72
CA LEU A 54 -14.61 5.07 -3.74
C LEU A 54 -15.38 6.11 -4.55
N LEU A 55 -14.66 7.14 -5.00
CA LEU A 55 -15.25 8.22 -5.77
C LEU A 55 -14.55 8.31 -7.11
N GLU A 56 -15.34 8.45 -8.17
CA GLU A 56 -14.80 8.84 -9.47
C GLU A 56 -14.20 10.25 -9.38
N HIS A 57 -13.20 10.54 -10.22
CA HIS A 57 -12.52 11.83 -10.26
C HIS A 57 -13.48 13.03 -10.38
N ALA A 58 -14.51 12.93 -11.23
CA ALA A 58 -15.49 14.00 -11.40
C ALA A 58 -16.30 14.27 -10.10
N LYS A 59 -16.71 13.21 -9.41
CA LYS A 59 -17.44 13.29 -8.14
C LYS A 59 -16.53 13.75 -6.99
N CYS A 60 -15.25 13.33 -7.01
CA CYS A 60 -14.22 13.75 -6.07
C CYS A 60 -14.00 15.27 -6.10
N ASN A 61 -14.09 15.90 -7.28
CA ASN A 61 -13.93 17.35 -7.42
C ASN A 61 -15.10 18.17 -6.84
N ASN A 62 -16.27 17.55 -6.64
CA ASN A 62 -17.48 18.22 -6.17
C ASN A 62 -18.04 17.59 -4.87
N VAL A 63 -17.15 17.04 -4.04
CA VAL A 63 -17.56 16.38 -2.81
C VAL A 63 -17.86 17.39 -1.70
N THR A 64 -19.00 17.22 -1.05
CA THR A 64 -19.38 17.91 0.19
C THR A 64 -19.45 16.98 1.39
N GLU A 65 -19.32 15.67 1.18
CA GLU A 65 -19.40 14.66 2.23
C GLU A 65 -18.05 14.46 2.97
N ARG A 66 -18.12 13.87 4.17
CA ARG A 66 -16.96 13.60 5.02
C ARG A 66 -16.48 12.16 4.82
N PHE A 67 -15.25 12.02 4.31
CA PHE A 67 -14.59 10.72 4.16
C PHE A 67 -13.34 10.71 5.05
N GLY A 68 -13.37 10.03 6.18
CA GLY A 68 -12.21 9.92 7.08
C GLY A 68 -11.54 8.56 6.94
N VAL A 69 -10.26 8.55 6.56
CA VAL A 69 -9.44 7.33 6.55
C VAL A 69 -8.13 7.66 7.28
N THR A 70 -7.55 6.68 7.99
CA THR A 70 -6.29 6.85 8.72
C THR A 70 -5.11 7.17 7.81
N ARG A 71 -4.11 7.86 8.36
CA ARG A 71 -2.98 8.46 7.63
C ARG A 71 -1.80 7.49 7.47
N ASP A 72 -2.03 6.28 6.99
CA ASP A 72 -0.94 5.44 6.49
C ASP A 72 -0.76 5.67 5.00
N THR A 73 0.33 6.35 4.64
CA THR A 73 0.79 6.39 3.26
C THR A 73 1.11 4.97 2.82
N GLY A 74 0.55 4.53 1.69
CA GLY A 74 0.73 3.16 1.19
C GLY A 74 -0.38 2.19 1.60
N ALA A 75 -1.35 2.60 2.42
CA ALA A 75 -2.45 1.72 2.83
C ALA A 75 -3.29 1.26 1.61
N PRO A 76 -3.72 -0.01 1.57
CA PRO A 76 -4.50 -0.53 0.45
C PRO A 76 -5.97 -0.10 0.54
N ALA A 77 -6.54 0.31 -0.58
CA ALA A 77 -7.99 0.41 -0.77
C ALA A 77 -8.48 -0.79 -1.59
N VAL A 78 -9.14 -1.71 -0.91
CA VAL A 78 -9.59 -2.99 -1.48
C VAL A 78 -11.11 -2.99 -1.60
N SER A 79 -11.60 -3.49 -2.71
CA SER A 79 -13.03 -3.71 -2.94
C SER A 79 -13.22 -4.99 -3.74
N ASP A 80 -14.11 -5.85 -3.27
CA ASP A 80 -14.37 -7.18 -3.85
C ASP A 80 -13.08 -8.03 -4.04
N GLY A 81 -12.16 -7.97 -3.07
CA GLY A 81 -10.88 -8.68 -3.12
C GLY A 81 -9.83 -8.07 -4.05
N ILE A 82 -10.15 -6.98 -4.76
CA ILE A 82 -9.27 -6.31 -5.72
C ILE A 82 -8.68 -5.03 -5.12
N LEU A 83 -7.37 -4.83 -5.29
CA LEU A 83 -6.67 -3.62 -4.88
C LEU A 83 -6.86 -2.49 -5.90
N TRP A 84 -7.75 -1.56 -5.60
CA TRP A 84 -8.08 -0.46 -6.52
C TRP A 84 -7.15 0.74 -6.39
N GLY A 85 -6.61 0.96 -5.19
CA GLY A 85 -5.76 2.10 -4.95
C GLY A 85 -4.84 1.96 -3.76
N VAL A 86 -3.80 2.78 -3.77
CA VAL A 86 -2.81 2.87 -2.69
C VAL A 86 -2.88 4.27 -2.10
N ALA A 87 -3.05 4.38 -0.79
CA ALA A 87 -3.23 5.64 -0.09
C ALA A 87 -2.04 6.56 -0.34
N SER A 88 -2.34 7.79 -0.74
CA SER A 88 -1.38 8.83 -1.03
C SER A 88 -1.71 10.07 -0.18
N TRP A 89 -1.06 11.17 -0.52
CA TRP A 89 -1.26 12.45 0.14
C TRP A 89 -2.31 13.30 -0.60
N GLY A 90 -2.98 14.17 0.14
CA GLY A 90 -3.91 15.16 -0.39
C GLY A 90 -3.37 16.58 -0.25
N ILE A 91 -3.92 17.52 -1.03
CA ILE A 91 -3.42 18.91 -1.17
C ILE A 91 -3.46 19.71 0.14
N ARG A 92 -4.25 19.30 1.13
CA ARG A 92 -4.36 20.01 2.42
C ARG A 92 -3.86 19.15 3.56
N LYS A 93 -3.39 19.82 4.64
CA LYS A 93 -3.08 19.19 5.95
C LYS A 93 -4.22 18.32 6.48
N LEU A 94 -5.43 18.52 5.95
CA LEU A 94 -6.70 17.88 6.26
C LEU A 94 -7.12 16.88 5.15
N CYS A 95 -6.24 15.98 4.72
CA CYS A 95 -6.64 14.86 3.86
C CYS A 95 -7.62 13.95 4.63
N GLY A 96 -8.68 13.47 3.97
CA GLY A 96 -9.73 12.67 4.62
C GLY A 96 -10.67 13.51 5.49
N THR A 97 -11.09 14.68 5.01
CA THR A 97 -12.03 15.57 5.71
C THR A 97 -13.21 15.97 4.82
N GLU A 98 -14.20 16.64 5.40
CA GLU A 98 -15.32 17.18 4.66
C GLU A 98 -14.79 18.11 3.54
N ARG A 99 -15.22 17.85 2.30
CA ARG A 99 -14.75 18.51 1.07
C ARG A 99 -13.35 18.14 0.57
N PHE A 100 -12.57 17.40 1.34
CA PHE A 100 -11.23 16.94 0.96
C PHE A 100 -11.09 15.43 1.19
N PRO A 101 -11.57 14.60 0.25
CA PRO A 101 -11.51 13.15 0.40
C PRO A 101 -10.07 12.65 0.51
N ALA A 102 -9.91 11.45 1.06
CA ALA A 102 -8.62 10.76 1.04
C ALA A 102 -8.26 10.40 -0.41
N MET A 103 -7.01 10.69 -0.80
CA MET A 103 -6.54 10.51 -2.18
C MET A 103 -5.75 9.21 -2.31
N PHE A 104 -6.02 8.46 -3.37
CA PHE A 104 -5.37 7.19 -3.67
C PHE A 104 -4.79 7.23 -5.08
N SER A 105 -3.65 6.57 -5.27
CA SER A 105 -3.12 6.28 -6.60
C SER A 105 -3.97 5.18 -7.25
N TYR A 106 -4.66 5.50 -8.34
CA TYR A 106 -5.59 4.56 -8.99
C TYR A 106 -4.83 3.49 -9.79
N LEU A 107 -4.89 2.23 -9.34
CA LEU A 107 -4.11 1.15 -9.94
C LEU A 107 -4.62 0.73 -11.31
N ALA A 108 -5.93 0.79 -11.57
CA ALA A 108 -6.49 0.39 -12.86
C ALA A 108 -6.27 1.42 -13.99
N SER A 109 -5.62 2.56 -13.71
CA SER A 109 -5.21 3.48 -14.77
C SER A 109 -4.24 2.81 -15.73
N LYS A 110 -4.39 3.08 -17.03
CA LYS A 110 -3.58 2.46 -18.08
C LYS A 110 -2.08 2.56 -17.80
N SER A 111 -1.60 3.75 -17.41
CA SER A 111 -0.19 3.96 -17.09
C SER A 111 0.30 3.10 -15.93
N ASN A 112 -0.50 2.95 -14.87
CA ASN A 112 -0.11 2.18 -13.69
C ASN A 112 -0.17 0.69 -13.97
N LEU A 113 -1.19 0.19 -14.67
CA LEU A 113 -1.25 -1.23 -15.06
C LEU A 113 -0.15 -1.60 -16.05
N ASP A 114 0.14 -0.75 -17.04
CA ASP A 114 1.22 -1.00 -18.00
C ASP A 114 2.58 -1.04 -17.27
N PHE A 115 2.80 -0.13 -16.29
CA PHE A 115 3.98 -0.14 -15.43
C PHE A 115 4.07 -1.41 -14.56
N LEU A 116 2.99 -1.78 -13.88
CA LEU A 116 2.95 -2.97 -13.01
C LEU A 116 3.17 -4.25 -13.83
N THR A 117 2.56 -4.35 -15.00
CA THR A 117 2.69 -5.52 -15.88
C THR A 117 4.11 -5.65 -16.41
N ASN A 118 4.72 -4.56 -16.88
CA ASN A 118 6.10 -4.57 -17.36
C ASN A 118 7.08 -4.88 -16.21
N GLY A 119 6.90 -4.21 -15.06
CA GLY A 119 7.74 -4.43 -13.87
C GLY A 119 7.65 -5.87 -13.37
N THR A 120 6.45 -6.44 -13.28
CA THR A 120 6.25 -7.84 -12.85
C THR A 120 6.82 -8.82 -13.87
N GLN A 121 6.70 -8.58 -15.18
CA GLN A 121 7.36 -9.40 -16.21
C GLN A 121 8.87 -9.46 -16.01
N ILE A 122 9.52 -8.34 -15.70
CA ILE A 122 10.96 -8.29 -15.46
C ILE A 122 11.31 -8.99 -14.14
N LEU A 123 10.61 -8.66 -13.05
CA LEU A 123 10.91 -9.14 -11.70
C LEU A 123 10.63 -10.63 -11.52
N MET A 124 9.63 -11.17 -12.24
CA MET A 124 9.27 -12.58 -12.22
C MET A 124 9.98 -13.40 -13.32
N SER A 125 10.85 -12.78 -14.12
CA SER A 125 11.65 -13.51 -15.11
C SER A 125 12.75 -14.33 -14.44
N ASP A 126 13.13 -15.45 -15.06
CA ASP A 126 14.19 -16.33 -14.55
C ASP A 126 15.54 -15.61 -14.40
N LYS A 127 15.78 -14.56 -15.20
CA LYS A 127 16.97 -13.70 -15.12
C LYS A 127 16.67 -12.47 -14.28
N ARG A 128 16.59 -12.66 -12.96
CA ARG A 128 16.41 -11.56 -11.99
C ARG A 128 17.59 -10.59 -12.02
N HIS A 129 17.41 -9.42 -12.64
CA HIS A 129 18.31 -8.29 -12.49
C HIS A 129 17.68 -7.29 -11.52
N TYR A 130 18.00 -7.42 -10.23
CA TYR A 130 17.52 -6.50 -9.21
C TYR A 130 18.49 -5.30 -9.13
N PRO A 131 18.06 -4.08 -9.50
CA PRO A 131 18.97 -2.93 -9.61
C PRO A 131 19.33 -2.29 -8.26
N TYR A 132 18.77 -2.78 -7.15
CA TYR A 132 19.07 -2.30 -5.81
C TYR A 132 19.90 -3.35 -5.08
N PRO A 133 21.09 -3.02 -4.53
CA PRO A 133 21.84 -3.99 -3.76
C PRO A 133 21.05 -4.36 -2.49
N ASP A 134 20.84 -5.66 -2.29
CA ASP A 134 20.31 -6.18 -1.03
C ASP A 134 21.35 -5.92 0.08
N ASN A 135 21.13 -4.90 0.92
CA ASN A 135 21.94 -4.61 2.11
C ASN A 135 21.72 -5.64 3.25
N LEU A 136 21.53 -6.92 2.91
CA LEU A 136 21.27 -8.00 3.88
C LEU A 136 22.54 -8.67 4.41
N PHE A 137 23.73 -8.25 3.95
CA PHE A 137 25.00 -8.90 4.33
C PHE A 137 25.89 -8.09 5.28
N ASN A 138 25.57 -6.85 5.63
CA ASN A 138 26.45 -6.03 6.48
C ASN A 138 26.38 -6.33 7.98
N ASN A 139 25.54 -7.29 8.42
CA ASN A 139 25.38 -7.63 9.85
C ASN A 139 25.65 -9.12 10.16
N ARG A 140 26.31 -9.88 9.28
CA ARG A 140 26.81 -11.21 9.67
C ARG A 140 28.21 -11.06 10.26
N ALA A 141 28.23 -11.06 11.58
CA ALA A 141 29.39 -11.05 12.45
C ALA A 141 30.60 -11.78 11.85
N GLU A 142 31.71 -11.06 11.77
CA GLU A 142 33.07 -11.57 11.62
C GLU A 142 33.34 -12.51 12.81
N THR A 143 33.02 -13.79 12.62
CA THR A 143 33.34 -14.83 13.60
C THR A 143 34.64 -15.45 13.12
N THR A 144 35.75 -14.86 13.53
CA THR A 144 37.09 -15.41 13.32
C THR A 144 37.18 -16.79 13.98
N PRO A 145 37.49 -17.88 13.26
CA PRO A 145 37.71 -19.17 13.90
C PRO A 145 39.02 -19.14 14.73
N PRO A 146 39.07 -19.81 15.89
CA PRO A 146 40.27 -19.83 16.73
C PRO A 146 41.39 -20.63 16.04
N SER A 147 42.59 -20.05 15.99
CA SER A 147 43.82 -20.67 15.51
C SER A 147 44.22 -21.84 16.42
N THR A 148 44.14 -23.06 15.91
CA THR A 148 44.81 -24.23 16.50
C THR A 148 46.29 -24.22 16.11
N THR A 149 47.14 -23.86 17.05
CA THR A 149 48.59 -24.12 17.01
C THR A 149 48.86 -25.56 17.42
N SER A 150 49.57 -26.29 16.56
CA SER A 150 50.28 -27.54 16.88
C SER A 150 51.55 -27.24 17.69
#